data_AF-A0A067SI41-F1
#
_entry.id   AF-A0A067SI41-F1
#
_cell.length_a   1.000
_cell.length_b   1.000
_cell.length_c   1.000
_cell.angle_alpha   90.00
_cell.angle_beta   90.00
_cell.angle_gamma   90.00
#
_symmetry.space_group_name_H-M   'P 1'
#
loop_
_entity.id
_entity.type
_entity.pdbx_description
1 polymer ?
#
loop_
_entity_poly.entity_id
_entity_poly.type
_entity_poly.pdbx_seq_one_letter_code
_entity_poly.pdbx_strand_id
1 'polypeptide(L)' 'MLSWGVWQARNQNAHFAVTGHWTEEVSPGVWEERGALLGFMQMNTAHDGVRLGQNMR' A
#
# COMPACT_ATOMS: atom_id res chain seq x y z
N MET A 1 -13.59 -2.01 4.92
CA MET A 1 -12.90 -2.59 3.74
C MET A 1 -11.42 -2.19 3.79
N LEU A 2 -10.52 -3.13 3.53
CA LEU A 2 -9.08 -2.86 3.41
C LEU A 2 -8.71 -2.86 1.93
N SER A 3 -7.89 -1.89 1.53
CA SER A 3 -7.38 -1.77 0.17
C SER A 3 -5.87 -1.62 0.19
N TRP A 4 -5.23 -2.15 -0.84
CA TRP A 4 -3.78 -2.14 -0.96
C TRP A 4 -3.38 -1.77 -2.39
N GLY A 5 -2.32 -0.96 -2.52
CA GLY A 5 -1.78 -0.54 -3.80
C GLY A 5 -0.26 -0.53 -3.82
N VAL A 6 0.30 -0.85 -5.00
CA VAL A 6 1.72 -0.71 -5.32
C VAL A 6 1.91 0.30 -6.41
N TRP A 7 2.85 1.21 -6.21
CA TRP A 7 3.25 2.20 -7.20
C TRP A 7 4.76 2.16 -7.36
N GLN A 8 5.24 2.02 -8.60
CA GLN A 8 6.66 2.11 -8.91
C GLN A 8 6.99 3.52 -9.39
N ALA A 9 7.84 4.21 -8.65
CA ALA A 9 8.37 5.50 -9.09
C ALA A 9 9.48 5.26 -10.13
N ARG A 10 9.63 6.19 -11.09
CA ARG A 10 10.63 6.11 -12.17
C ARG A 10 12.08 5.97 -11.68
N ASN A 11 12.35 6.21 -10.40
CA ASN A 11 13.65 6.10 -9.74
C ASN A 11 13.94 4.70 -9.14
N GLN A 12 13.25 3.63 -9.59
CA GLN A 12 13.44 2.26 -9.10
C GLN A 12 13.14 2.09 -7.60
N ASN A 13 12.24 2.89 -7.05
CA ASN A 13 11.65 2.63 -5.74
C ASN A 13 10.19 2.24 -5.92
N ALA A 14 9.81 1.09 -5.37
CA ALA A 14 8.43 0.69 -5.27
C ALA A 14 7.86 1.18 -3.93
N HIS A 15 6.59 1.56 -3.91
CA HIS A 15 5.90 2.03 -2.72
C HIS A 15 4.65 1.18 -2.52
N PHE A 16 4.44 0.74 -1.30
CA PHE A 16 3.34 -0.10 -0.86
C PHE A 16 2.51 0.69 0.15
N ALA A 17 1.21 0.82 -0.08
CA ALA A 17 0.30 1.52 0.83
C ALA A 17 -0.91 0.66 1.15
N VAL A 18 -1.28 0.58 2.43
CA VAL A 18 -2.52 -0.05 2.91
C VAL A 18 -3.44 1.05 3.39
N THR A 19 -4.64 1.10 2.82
CA THR A 19 -5.71 2.00 3.28
C THR A 19 -6.86 1.18 3.87
N GLY A 20 -7.49 1.74 4.90
CA GLY A 20 -8.71 1.20 5.48
C GLY A 20 -9.85 2.18 5.28
N HIS A 21 -11.01 1.66 4.88
CA HIS A 21 -12.25 2.40 4.74
C HIS A 21 -13.30 1.79 5.66
N TRP A 22 -14.04 2.62 6.39
CA TRP A 22 -15.17 2.18 7.21
C TRP A 22 -16.26 3.24 7.23
N THR A 23 -17.50 2.82 7.49
CA THR A 23 -18.61 3.74 7.72
C THR A 23 -18.77 3.96 9.21
N GLU A 24 -18.91 5.21 9.63
CA GLU A 24 -19.07 5.61 11.02
C GLU A 24 -20.30 6.50 11.17
N GLU A 25 -21.09 6.27 12.21
CA GLU A 25 -22.19 7.15 12.58
C GLU A 25 -21.63 8.33 13.39
N VAL A 26 -21.66 9.52 12.80
CA VAL A 26 -21.08 10.73 13.43
C VAL A 26 -22.11 11.50 14.25
N SER A 27 -23.40 11.28 13.95
CA SER A 27 -24.55 11.76 14.72
C SER A 27 -25.77 10.89 14.36
N PRO A 28 -26.85 10.89 15.17
CA PRO A 28 -27.98 9.99 14.94
C PRO A 28 -28.54 10.07 13.52
N GLY A 29 -28.47 8.96 12.78
CA GLY A 29 -28.94 8.85 11.41
C GLY A 29 -28.01 9.43 10.34
N VAL A 30 -26.84 9.97 10.72
CA VAL A 30 -25.83 10.50 9.81
C VAL A 30 -24.62 9.59 9.79
N TRP A 31 -24.43 8.93 8.65
CA TRP A 31 -23.32 8.01 8.41
C TRP A 31 -22.33 8.64 7.43
N GLU A 32 -21.05 8.64 7.79
CA GLU A 32 -19.97 9.11 6.93
C GLU A 32 -19.02 7.96 6.57
N GLU A 33 -18.51 7.97 5.35
CA GLU A 33 -17.37 7.12 4.98
C GLU A 33 -16.08 7.76 5.51
N ARG A 34 -15.32 6.98 6.27
CA ARG A 34 -13.99 7.31 6.75
C ARG A 34 -12.96 6.52 5.97
N GLY A 35 -11.80 7.12 5.76
CA GLY A 35 -10.63 6.48 5.17
C GLY A 35 -9.37 6.84 5.95
N ALA A 36 -8.46 5.89 6.14
CA ALA A 36 -7.16 6.12 6.75
C ALA A 36 -6.04 5.36 6.02
N LEU A 37 -4.85 5.95 5.95
CA LEU A 37 -3.63 5.24 5.59
C LEU A 37 -3.15 4.45 6.81
N LEU A 38 -3.22 3.13 6.74
CA LEU A 38 -2.90 2.23 7.84
C LEU A 38 -1.42 1.79 7.82
N GLY A 39 -0.80 1.83 6.64
CA GLY A 39 0.60 1.46 6.50
C GLY A 39 1.18 1.98 5.19
N PHE A 40 2.46 2.35 5.24
CA PHE A 40 3.23 2.77 4.08
C PHE A 40 4.63 2.19 4.19
N MET A 41 5.11 1.59 3.09
CA MET A 41 6.45 1.03 3.01
C MET A 41 7.08 1.38 1.67
N GLN A 42 8.26 1.99 1.71
CA GLN A 42 9.12 2.14 0.55
C GLN A 42 9.97 0.88 0.40
N MET A 43 9.90 0.24 -0.75
CA MET A 43 10.73 -0.87 -1.15
C MET A 43 11.79 -0.34 -2.11
N ASN A 44 13.05 -0.49 -1.74
CA ASN A 44 14.17 -0.15 -2.61
C ASN A 44 14.31 -1.27 -3.66
N THR A 45 14.01 -0.99 -4.94
CA THR A 45 14.22 -1.96 -6.04
C THR A 45 15.56 -1.76 -6.75
N ALA A 46 16.49 -0.97 -6.16
CA ALA A 46 17.82 -0.71 -6.71
C ALA A 46 18.72 -1.96 -6.83
N HIS A 47 18.25 -3.14 -6.40
CA HIS A 47 18.98 -4.42 -6.53
C HIS A 47 18.28 -5.45 -7.43
N ASP A 48 17.19 -5.09 -8.13
CA ASP A 48 16.46 -6.02 -9.00
C ASP A 48 16.99 -6.08 -10.43
N GLY A 49 18.17 -5.49 -10.68
CA GLY A 49 18.99 -5.87 -11.82
C GLY A 49 19.74 -7.17 -11.50
N VAL A 50 19.24 -8.32 -11.97
CA VAL A 50 19.97 -9.60 -12.20
C VAL A 50 19.79 -10.76 -11.18
N ARG A 51 18.97 -10.75 -10.11
CA ARG A 51 18.97 -11.92 -9.17
C ARG A 51 17.66 -12.55 -8.70
N LEU A 52 16.56 -12.48 -9.45
CA LEU A 52 15.37 -13.32 -9.17
C LEU A 52 15.40 -14.73 -9.83
N GLY A 53 16.51 -15.15 -10.45
CA GLY A 53 16.57 -16.41 -11.23
C GLY A 53 17.71 -17.40 -10.94
N GLN A 54 18.57 -17.23 -9.92
CA GLN A 54 19.75 -18.10 -9.74
C GLN A 54 20.17 -18.42 -8.30
N ASN A 55 19.24 -18.53 -7.34
CA ASN A 55 19.60 -19.01 -6.00
C ASN A 55 18.72 -20.19 -5.50
N MET A 56 18.07 -20.93 -6.39
CA MET A 56 17.69 -22.32 -6.09
C MET A 56 18.81 -23.24 -6.56
N ARG A 57 19.73 -23.55 -5.65
CA ARG A 57 20.46 -24.82 -5.63
C ARG A 57 20.01 -25.58 -4.39
#